data_AF-A0A285I2X3-F1
#
_entry.id   AF-A0A285I2X3-F1
#
_cell.length_a   1.000
_cell.length_b   1.000
_cell.length_c   1.000
_cell.angle_alpha   90.00
_cell.angle_beta   90.00
_cell.angle_gamma   90.00
#
_symmetry.space_group_name_H-M   'P 1'
#
loop_
_entity.id
_entity.type
_entity.pdbx_description
1 polymer ?
#
loop_
_entity_poly.entity_id
_entity_poly.type
_entity_poly.pdbx_seq_one_letter_code
_entity_poly.pdbx_strand_id
1 'polypeptide(L)'
;MVAPVVVGIDGSEQALGAVRAAALQARHRGRPLRVVHAFIWPSLHVGVGPVAEDMPGTGLRNHAEDLLAEAAAEAGQVAPGVAVTTALVDGAATPVLLHESREAALLVLGDRGLGGVSGLIIGSVAVHASAHAHCPVLVVRGDEHPGGPVVVGVDGSEGSRLAVAAAFEQSALLGADLVAVLAGDDGPGGRLLLSEALAGWGERYPEVTVRAEAVRENARHVLIERSGTARLVVVGARGRDTFKGLVLGSVSQALLHHAACPVEVVRAVAAAPEPGEPSDNVDVFLDRPANAVSGLVPDRELLAELLDDLRASQVDVSGVVVLHGPEGVRILDSDGSGHGWHSRFVRFFQNWGYDDAILNLYDEGLRKGEVAFMIPAGPDERHEIARLARRRQGHAVHYFGPERAESLSGP
;
A
#
# COMPACT_ATOMS: atom_id res chain seq x y z
N MET A 1 18.95 4.06 7.25
CA MET A 1 19.34 3.85 5.84
C MET A 1 18.54 4.80 4.95
N VAL A 2 18.96 5.06 3.70
CA VAL A 2 18.17 5.88 2.76
C VAL A 2 16.98 5.04 2.28
N ALA A 3 15.75 5.58 2.40
CA ALA A 3 14.52 4.91 1.95
C ALA A 3 14.63 4.42 0.49
N PRO A 4 14.43 3.13 0.19
CA PRO A 4 14.58 2.58 -1.17
C PRO A 4 13.41 2.96 -2.09
N VAL A 5 13.60 2.77 -3.39
CA VAL A 5 12.47 2.52 -4.30
C VAL A 5 12.12 1.04 -4.18
N VAL A 6 10.86 0.71 -3.93
CA VAL A 6 10.38 -0.67 -3.82
C VAL A 6 9.62 -1.02 -5.10
N VAL A 7 9.84 -2.22 -5.64
CA VAL A 7 9.03 -2.77 -6.73
C VAL A 7 8.47 -4.14 -6.34
N GLY A 8 7.15 -4.28 -6.47
CA GLY A 8 6.47 -5.56 -6.30
C GLY A 8 6.46 -6.34 -7.61
N ILE A 9 6.89 -7.60 -7.57
CA ILE A 9 6.87 -8.50 -8.73
C ILE A 9 6.02 -9.75 -8.45
N ASP A 10 5.46 -10.33 -9.49
CA ASP A 10 4.66 -11.56 -9.43
C ASP A 10 5.02 -12.57 -10.52
N GLY A 11 6.12 -12.34 -11.25
CA GLY A 11 6.58 -13.17 -12.36
C GLY A 11 5.88 -12.94 -13.69
N SER A 12 4.97 -11.97 -13.79
CA SER A 12 4.39 -11.56 -15.07
C SER A 12 5.36 -10.73 -15.92
N GLU A 13 5.17 -10.71 -17.24
CA GLU A 13 5.95 -9.86 -18.15
C GLU A 13 5.78 -8.35 -17.80
N GLN A 14 4.58 -7.98 -17.34
CA GLN A 14 4.28 -6.63 -16.88
C GLN A 14 5.11 -6.25 -15.63
N ALA A 15 5.44 -7.22 -14.78
CA ALA A 15 6.31 -6.99 -13.63
C ALA A 15 7.73 -6.58 -14.05
N LEU A 16 8.28 -7.09 -15.16
CA LEU A 16 9.58 -6.64 -15.67
C LEU A 16 9.53 -5.20 -16.18
N GLY A 17 8.42 -4.76 -16.78
CA GLY A 17 8.19 -3.35 -17.10
C GLY A 17 8.23 -2.47 -15.85
N ALA A 18 7.61 -2.92 -14.76
CA ALA A 18 7.66 -2.23 -13.47
C ALA A 18 9.08 -2.19 -12.87
N VAL A 19 9.85 -3.28 -13.00
CA VAL A 19 11.25 -3.34 -12.56
C VAL A 19 12.12 -2.34 -13.31
N ARG A 20 12.00 -2.26 -14.65
CA ARG A 20 12.72 -1.27 -15.46
C ARG A 20 12.41 0.15 -15.02
N ALA A 21 11.12 0.47 -14.86
CA ALA A 21 10.70 1.79 -14.38
C ALA A 21 11.26 2.08 -12.98
N ALA A 22 11.16 1.13 -12.05
CA ALA A 22 11.67 1.28 -10.69
C ALA A 22 13.18 1.49 -10.64
N ALA A 23 13.95 0.76 -11.46
CA ALA A 23 15.40 0.91 -11.57
C ALA A 23 15.79 2.31 -12.07
N LEU A 24 15.09 2.84 -13.08
CA LEU A 24 15.28 4.23 -13.53
C LEU A 24 14.95 5.22 -12.41
N GLN A 25 13.81 5.07 -11.75
CA GLN A 25 13.37 5.93 -10.64
C GLN A 25 14.35 5.91 -9.47
N ALA A 26 14.96 4.75 -9.17
CA ALA A 26 15.99 4.58 -8.15
C ALA A 26 17.30 5.30 -8.52
N ARG A 27 17.78 5.10 -9.75
CA ARG A 27 18.98 5.77 -10.28
C ARG A 27 18.86 7.29 -10.22
N HIS A 28 17.73 7.80 -10.72
CA HIS A 28 17.45 9.23 -10.78
C HIS A 28 17.36 9.88 -9.39
N ARG A 29 16.89 9.15 -8.39
CA ARG A 29 16.84 9.62 -7.00
C ARG A 29 18.10 9.35 -6.18
N GLY A 30 19.09 8.64 -6.73
CA GLY A 30 20.25 8.18 -5.98
C GLY A 30 19.88 7.25 -4.81
N ARG A 31 18.85 6.42 -4.99
CA ARG A 31 18.32 5.52 -3.95
C ARG A 31 18.55 4.05 -4.32
N PRO A 32 18.70 3.14 -3.34
CA PRO A 32 18.72 1.71 -3.63
C PRO A 32 17.36 1.23 -4.16
N LEU A 33 17.39 0.14 -4.93
CA LEU A 33 16.21 -0.58 -5.39
C LEU A 33 16.00 -1.83 -4.54
N ARG A 34 14.76 -2.04 -4.07
CA ARG A 34 14.32 -3.26 -3.39
C ARG A 34 13.25 -3.95 -4.21
N VAL A 35 13.54 -5.15 -4.68
CA VAL A 35 12.63 -6.00 -5.45
C VAL A 35 11.97 -6.98 -4.49
N VAL A 36 10.64 -6.96 -4.40
CA VAL A 36 9.87 -7.76 -3.45
C VAL A 36 8.94 -8.69 -4.21
N HIS A 37 9.03 -9.98 -3.92
CA HIS A 37 8.06 -10.98 -4.36
C HIS A 37 7.35 -11.53 -3.12
N ALA A 38 6.04 -11.32 -3.05
CA ALA A 38 5.21 -11.88 -2.00
C ALA A 38 4.63 -13.20 -2.47
N PHE A 39 4.81 -14.26 -1.68
CA PHE A 39 4.40 -15.61 -2.07
C PHE A 39 3.62 -16.28 -0.94
N ILE A 40 2.46 -16.84 -1.27
CA ILE A 40 1.70 -17.72 -0.38
C ILE A 40 2.07 -19.15 -0.74
N TRP A 41 2.81 -19.82 0.14
CA TRP A 41 3.15 -21.22 -0.05
C TRP A 41 1.88 -22.07 -0.05
N PRO A 42 1.62 -22.87 -1.11
CA PRO A 42 0.53 -23.82 -1.07
C PRO A 42 0.92 -24.97 -0.12
N SER A 43 0.58 -24.85 1.15
CA SER A 43 0.55 -25.99 2.09
C SER A 43 -0.65 -26.88 1.74
N LEU A 44 -0.62 -27.53 0.57
CA LEU A 44 -1.64 -28.50 0.16
C LEU A 44 -1.52 -29.77 1.00
N HIS A 45 -2.18 -29.82 2.15
CA HIS A 45 -2.63 -31.07 2.77
C HIS A 45 -3.93 -31.55 2.08
N VAL A 46 -3.91 -31.70 0.76
CA VAL A 46 -4.82 -32.67 0.12
C VAL A 46 -4.30 -34.03 0.56
N GLY A 47 -5.13 -34.79 1.27
CA GLY A 47 -4.79 -36.14 1.74
C GLY A 47 -4.53 -37.10 0.58
N VAL A 48 -3.32 -37.04 0.02
CA VAL A 48 -2.81 -37.99 -0.96
C VAL A 48 -1.60 -38.70 -0.35
N GLY A 49 -1.86 -39.57 0.62
CA GLY A 49 -0.87 -40.50 1.18
C GLY A 49 0.24 -39.84 2.02
N PRO A 50 1.16 -40.66 2.56
CA PRO A 50 2.23 -40.18 3.43
C PRO A 50 3.22 -39.37 2.59
N VAL A 51 3.14 -38.04 2.70
CA VAL A 51 4.19 -37.16 2.21
C VAL A 51 5.24 -37.13 3.30
N ALA A 52 6.46 -37.56 2.95
CA ALA A 52 7.59 -37.60 3.86
C ALA A 52 7.85 -36.20 4.47
N GLU A 53 8.16 -36.21 5.77
CA GLU A 53 8.79 -35.09 6.48
C GLU A 53 10.03 -34.61 5.69
N ASP A 54 10.18 -33.29 5.57
CA ASP A 54 11.34 -32.53 5.07
C ASP A 54 11.88 -32.84 3.65
N MET A 55 11.55 -31.96 2.68
CA MET A 55 12.39 -31.77 1.48
C MET A 55 12.70 -30.27 1.27
N PRO A 56 13.95 -29.83 1.48
CA PRO A 56 14.44 -28.54 0.98
C PRO A 56 14.35 -28.52 -0.55
N GLY A 57 13.78 -27.45 -1.14
CA GLY A 57 13.78 -27.27 -2.60
C GLY A 57 12.52 -27.75 -3.32
N THR A 58 11.33 -27.38 -2.83
CA THR A 58 10.13 -27.39 -3.68
C THR A 58 10.40 -26.50 -4.91
N GLY A 59 10.10 -26.97 -6.12
CA GLY A 59 10.36 -26.22 -7.36
C GLY A 59 9.73 -24.83 -7.39
N LEU A 60 8.70 -24.59 -6.57
CA LEU A 60 8.07 -23.28 -6.37
C LEU A 60 9.00 -22.26 -5.71
N ARG A 61 9.83 -22.65 -4.74
CA ARG A 61 10.78 -21.71 -4.11
C ARG A 61 11.90 -21.33 -5.03
N ASN A 62 12.49 -22.32 -5.69
CA ASN A 62 13.53 -22.08 -6.69
C ASN A 62 12.97 -21.19 -7.79
N HIS A 63 11.74 -21.43 -8.25
CA HIS A 63 11.10 -20.56 -9.24
C HIS A 63 10.89 -19.12 -8.74
N ALA A 64 10.41 -18.93 -7.51
CA ALA A 64 10.26 -17.61 -6.91
C ALA A 64 11.60 -16.86 -6.76
N GLU A 65 12.66 -17.57 -6.42
CA GLU A 65 14.03 -17.05 -6.36
C GLU A 65 14.58 -16.72 -7.76
N ASP A 66 14.28 -17.56 -8.77
CA ASP A 66 14.64 -17.32 -10.17
C ASP A 66 13.97 -16.04 -10.70
N LEU A 67 12.69 -15.80 -10.37
CA LEU A 67 11.99 -14.56 -10.72
C LEU A 67 12.65 -13.32 -10.11
N LEU A 68 13.08 -13.41 -8.84
CA LEU A 68 13.80 -12.34 -8.17
C LEU A 68 15.19 -12.11 -8.80
N ALA A 69 15.89 -13.18 -9.18
CA ALA A 69 17.18 -13.10 -9.84
C ALA A 69 17.05 -12.46 -11.24
N GLU A 70 16.04 -12.84 -12.01
CA GLU A 70 15.72 -12.24 -13.30
C GLU A 70 15.40 -10.75 -13.17
N ALA A 71 14.54 -10.37 -12.22
CA ALA A 71 14.22 -8.97 -11.96
C ALA A 71 15.46 -8.16 -11.52
N ALA A 72 16.34 -8.74 -10.69
CA ALA A 72 17.57 -8.07 -10.28
C ALA A 72 18.54 -7.89 -11.46
N ALA A 73 18.64 -8.88 -12.35
CA ALA A 73 19.45 -8.79 -13.56
C ALA A 73 18.93 -7.70 -14.51
N GLU A 74 17.62 -7.67 -14.75
CA GLU A 74 16.96 -6.64 -15.57
C GLU A 74 17.20 -5.23 -15.02
N ALA A 75 17.03 -5.04 -13.70
CA ALA A 75 17.31 -3.77 -13.04
C ALA A 75 18.77 -3.33 -13.20
N GLY A 76 19.72 -4.26 -13.05
CA GLY A 76 21.15 -4.02 -13.21
C GLY A 76 21.54 -3.61 -14.63
N GLN A 77 20.86 -4.14 -15.64
CA GLN A 77 21.08 -3.77 -17.04
C GLN A 77 20.56 -2.35 -17.34
N VAL A 78 19.37 -2.01 -16.87
CA VAL A 78 18.72 -0.71 -17.15
C VAL A 78 19.33 0.43 -16.33
N ALA A 79 19.78 0.14 -15.11
CA ALA A 79 20.36 1.13 -14.21
C ALA A 79 21.68 0.65 -13.57
N PRO A 80 22.78 0.59 -14.35
CA PRO A 80 24.09 0.25 -13.81
C PRO A 80 24.48 1.17 -12.65
N GLY A 81 24.95 0.60 -11.55
CA GLY A 81 25.37 1.33 -10.35
C GLY A 81 24.29 1.56 -9.29
N VAL A 82 23.02 1.20 -9.55
CA VAL A 82 22.00 1.14 -8.50
C VAL A 82 22.24 -0.11 -7.66
N ALA A 83 22.26 0.05 -6.33
CA ALA A 83 22.29 -1.07 -5.41
C ALA A 83 20.93 -1.77 -5.40
N VAL A 84 20.88 -3.01 -5.90
CA VAL A 84 19.66 -3.83 -5.99
C VAL A 84 19.67 -4.88 -4.88
N THR A 85 18.57 -4.98 -4.15
CA THR A 85 18.31 -6.04 -3.16
C THR A 85 17.02 -6.76 -3.50
N THR A 86 16.94 -8.04 -3.19
CA THR A 86 15.77 -8.89 -3.44
C THR A 86 15.21 -9.43 -2.12
N ALA A 87 13.89 -9.56 -2.04
CA ALA A 87 13.22 -10.17 -0.90
C ALA A 87 12.08 -11.08 -1.37
N LEU A 88 12.16 -12.35 -0.99
CA LEU A 88 11.04 -13.29 -1.04
C LEU A 88 10.35 -13.24 0.32
N VAL A 89 9.11 -12.77 0.35
CA VAL A 89 8.37 -12.54 1.60
C VAL A 89 7.14 -13.43 1.65
N ASP A 90 6.97 -14.13 2.76
CA ASP A 90 5.82 -15.00 2.98
C ASP A 90 4.58 -14.15 3.27
N GLY A 91 3.54 -14.31 2.45
CA GLY A 91 2.27 -13.63 2.65
C GLY A 91 1.60 -13.15 1.35
N ALA A 92 0.41 -12.56 1.52
CA ALA A 92 -0.31 -11.95 0.41
C ALA A 92 0.39 -10.65 -0.05
N ALA A 93 0.35 -10.38 -1.35
CA ALA A 93 1.05 -9.24 -1.96
C ALA A 93 0.68 -7.89 -1.34
N THR A 94 -0.60 -7.64 -1.11
CA THR A 94 -1.06 -6.36 -0.59
C THR A 94 -0.49 -6.03 0.80
N PRO A 95 -0.67 -6.86 1.86
CA PRO A 95 -0.09 -6.60 3.17
C PRO A 95 1.44 -6.42 3.13
N VAL A 96 2.14 -7.28 2.38
CA VAL A 96 3.60 -7.20 2.24
C VAL A 96 4.01 -5.85 1.63
N LEU A 97 3.39 -5.45 0.52
CA LEU A 97 3.75 -4.21 -0.16
C LEU A 97 3.33 -2.96 0.63
N LEU A 98 2.24 -3.02 1.40
CA LEU A 98 1.87 -1.95 2.33
C LEU A 98 2.87 -1.81 3.47
N HIS A 99 3.36 -2.92 4.02
CA HIS A 99 4.44 -2.89 5.02
C HIS A 99 5.72 -2.26 4.45
N GLU A 100 6.17 -2.74 3.28
CA GLU A 100 7.34 -2.22 2.58
C GLU A 100 7.20 -0.72 2.24
N SER A 101 5.98 -0.26 1.95
CA SER A 101 5.73 1.15 1.62
C SER A 101 5.99 2.14 2.77
N ARG A 102 6.09 1.67 4.03
CA ARG A 102 6.36 2.52 5.20
C ARG A 102 7.76 3.13 5.17
N GLU A 103 8.72 2.37 4.65
CA GLU A 103 10.11 2.81 4.54
C GLU A 103 10.51 3.14 3.10
N ALA A 104 9.60 3.00 2.15
CA ALA A 104 9.86 3.27 0.74
C ALA A 104 9.75 4.76 0.41
N ALA A 105 10.63 5.24 -0.47
CA ALA A 105 10.49 6.54 -1.10
C ALA A 105 9.44 6.55 -2.22
N LEU A 106 9.24 5.39 -2.85
CA LEU A 106 8.29 5.15 -3.94
C LEU A 106 8.01 3.65 -4.01
N LEU A 107 6.74 3.27 -4.16
CA LEU A 107 6.33 1.90 -4.47
C LEU A 107 5.95 1.82 -5.95
N VAL A 108 6.53 0.87 -6.68
CA VAL A 108 6.29 0.67 -8.11
C VAL A 108 5.62 -0.68 -8.34
N LEU A 109 4.55 -0.69 -9.13
CA LEU A 109 3.75 -1.87 -9.41
C LEU A 109 3.39 -1.95 -10.90
N GLY A 110 3.25 -3.16 -11.43
CA GLY A 110 2.62 -3.37 -12.74
C GLY A 110 1.10 -3.19 -12.67
N ASP A 111 0.47 -2.97 -13.82
CA ASP A 111 -0.99 -2.84 -13.93
C ASP A 111 -1.73 -4.17 -13.88
N ARG A 112 -1.03 -5.28 -14.07
CA ARG A 112 -1.58 -6.63 -14.11
C ARG A 112 -0.66 -7.63 -13.44
N GLY A 113 -1.27 -8.73 -13.03
CA GLY A 113 -0.56 -9.90 -12.53
C GLY A 113 -1.11 -11.21 -13.07
N LEU A 114 -0.64 -12.34 -12.54
CA LEU A 114 -0.96 -13.70 -13.01
C LEU A 114 -2.46 -14.07 -13.02
N GLY A 115 -3.32 -13.32 -12.32
CA GLY A 115 -4.78 -13.57 -12.22
C GLY A 115 -5.68 -12.74 -13.14
N GLY A 116 -5.13 -11.90 -14.03
CA GLY A 116 -5.91 -10.99 -14.87
C GLY A 116 -6.68 -11.70 -15.99
N VAL A 117 -8.02 -11.65 -15.96
CA VAL A 117 -8.86 -12.03 -17.10
C VAL A 117 -8.49 -11.14 -18.29
N SER A 118 -8.25 -11.74 -19.45
CA SER A 118 -7.86 -11.06 -20.70
C SER A 118 -8.72 -9.82 -20.99
N GLY A 119 -8.12 -8.64 -20.83
CA GLY A 119 -8.66 -7.34 -21.26
C GLY A 119 -9.54 -6.63 -20.23
N LEU A 120 -9.10 -5.44 -19.79
CA LEU A 120 -9.87 -4.35 -19.15
C LEU A 120 -9.82 -4.18 -17.62
N ILE A 121 -9.14 -5.02 -16.83
CA ILE A 121 -9.13 -4.89 -15.35
C ILE A 121 -7.70 -4.73 -14.81
N ILE A 122 -7.40 -3.59 -14.19
CA ILE A 122 -6.17 -3.37 -13.40
C ILE A 122 -6.14 -4.34 -12.19
N GLY A 123 -4.96 -4.83 -11.86
CA GLY A 123 -4.74 -5.71 -10.72
C GLY A 123 -5.21 -5.09 -9.40
N SER A 124 -5.88 -5.90 -8.57
CA SER A 124 -6.39 -5.50 -7.26
C SER A 124 -5.29 -4.96 -6.34
N VAL A 125 -4.06 -5.48 -6.46
CA VAL A 125 -2.89 -5.04 -5.69
C VAL A 125 -2.53 -3.58 -5.99
N ALA A 126 -2.48 -3.19 -7.27
CA ALA A 126 -2.10 -1.83 -7.66
C ALA A 126 -3.13 -0.77 -7.19
N VAL A 127 -4.42 -1.08 -7.30
CA VAL A 127 -5.50 -0.21 -6.80
C VAL A 127 -5.44 -0.09 -5.29
N HIS A 128 -5.31 -1.22 -4.58
CA HIS A 128 -5.28 -1.22 -3.12
C HIS A 128 -4.03 -0.52 -2.58
N ALA A 129 -2.86 -0.78 -3.16
CA ALA A 129 -1.64 -0.08 -2.79
C ALA A 129 -1.77 1.44 -3.05
N SER A 130 -2.30 1.86 -4.20
CA SER A 130 -2.50 3.28 -4.51
C SER A 130 -3.43 3.99 -3.52
N ALA A 131 -4.38 3.25 -2.95
CA ALA A 131 -5.25 3.76 -1.89
C ALA A 131 -4.50 3.78 -0.54
N HIS A 132 -3.84 2.69 -0.14
CA HIS A 132 -3.45 2.46 1.26
C HIS A 132 -1.95 2.63 1.57
N ALA A 133 -1.06 2.63 0.58
CA ALA A 133 0.40 2.69 0.79
C ALA A 133 0.87 3.94 1.56
N HIS A 134 1.98 3.83 2.29
CA HIS A 134 2.54 4.93 3.09
C HIS A 134 3.52 5.82 2.32
N CYS A 135 3.69 5.56 1.01
CA CYS A 135 4.50 6.36 0.09
C CYS A 135 3.72 6.60 -1.21
N PRO A 136 4.22 7.46 -2.13
CA PRO A 136 3.72 7.52 -3.50
C PRO A 136 3.74 6.15 -4.17
N VAL A 137 2.78 5.91 -5.07
CA VAL A 137 2.67 4.66 -5.85
C VAL A 137 2.71 4.98 -7.33
N LEU A 138 3.67 4.40 -8.04
CA LEU A 138 3.76 4.44 -9.50
C LEU A 138 3.24 3.12 -10.07
N VAL A 139 2.11 3.20 -10.78
CA VAL A 139 1.53 2.07 -11.51
C VAL A 139 1.97 2.14 -12.97
N VAL A 140 2.80 1.19 -13.37
CA VAL A 140 3.32 1.07 -14.73
C VAL A 140 2.28 0.35 -15.59
N ARG A 141 1.69 1.10 -16.52
CA ARG A 141 0.59 0.67 -17.38
C ARG A 141 0.65 1.36 -18.73
N GLY A 142 -0.11 0.83 -19.69
CA GLY A 142 -0.28 1.45 -21.00
C GLY A 142 0.99 1.44 -21.85
N ASP A 143 1.02 2.31 -22.85
CA ASP A 143 2.12 2.44 -23.78
C ASP A 143 3.16 3.45 -23.28
N GLU A 144 4.42 3.24 -23.66
CA GLU A 144 5.47 4.22 -23.40
C GLU A 144 5.40 5.36 -24.42
N HIS A 145 5.40 6.59 -23.91
CA HIS A 145 5.53 7.81 -24.73
C HIS A 145 6.80 8.59 -24.32
N PRO A 146 8.01 8.15 -24.75
CA PRO A 146 9.27 8.75 -24.28
C PRO A 146 9.42 10.25 -24.54
N GLY A 147 8.80 10.77 -25.60
CA GLY A 147 8.76 12.20 -25.93
C GLY A 147 7.52 12.94 -25.44
N GLY A 148 6.63 12.27 -24.70
CA GLY A 148 5.42 12.86 -24.14
C GLY A 148 5.69 13.69 -22.90
N PRO A 149 4.81 14.64 -22.55
CA PRO A 149 4.93 15.41 -21.32
C PRO A 149 4.56 14.58 -20.09
N VAL A 150 4.97 15.05 -18.91
CA VAL A 150 4.32 14.69 -17.64
C VAL A 150 3.06 15.54 -17.53
N VAL A 151 1.92 14.91 -17.20
CA VAL A 151 0.64 15.60 -17.01
C VAL A 151 0.25 15.53 -15.54
N VAL A 152 -0.16 16.65 -14.95
CA VAL A 152 -0.64 16.71 -13.57
C VAL A 152 -2.05 17.29 -13.48
N GLY A 153 -2.91 16.60 -12.72
CA GLY A 153 -4.24 17.12 -12.38
C GLY A 153 -4.17 18.12 -11.22
N VAL A 154 -4.68 19.33 -11.44
CA VAL A 154 -4.71 20.40 -10.45
C VAL A 154 -6.13 20.70 -10.02
N ASP A 155 -6.39 20.53 -8.73
CA ASP A 155 -7.66 20.91 -8.11
C ASP A 155 -7.45 21.75 -6.84
N GLY A 156 -6.23 22.14 -6.48
CA GLY A 156 -5.99 22.99 -5.30
C GLY A 156 -6.22 22.33 -3.94
N SER A 157 -6.53 21.03 -3.89
CA SER A 157 -6.50 20.25 -2.65
C SER A 157 -5.05 20.03 -2.17
N GLU A 158 -4.88 19.57 -0.93
CA GLU A 158 -3.56 19.15 -0.42
C GLU A 158 -2.96 18.02 -1.27
N GLY A 159 -3.78 17.05 -1.69
CA GLY A 159 -3.36 15.98 -2.60
C GLY A 159 -2.87 16.53 -3.95
N SER A 160 -3.55 17.54 -4.49
CA SER A 160 -3.12 18.22 -5.72
C SER A 160 -1.81 18.99 -5.54
N ARG A 161 -1.57 19.63 -4.39
CA ARG A 161 -0.28 20.29 -4.13
C ARG A 161 0.88 19.31 -4.12
N LEU A 162 0.69 18.14 -3.51
CA LEU A 162 1.67 17.06 -3.54
C LEU A 162 1.86 16.51 -4.95
N ALA A 163 0.78 16.42 -5.73
CA ALA A 163 0.84 15.94 -7.11
C ALA A 163 1.65 16.89 -7.99
N VAL A 164 1.48 18.21 -7.83
CA VAL A 164 2.29 19.21 -8.51
C VAL A 164 3.77 19.05 -8.14
N ALA A 165 4.09 18.88 -6.86
CA ALA A 165 5.46 18.67 -6.41
C ALA A 165 6.12 17.45 -7.07
N ALA A 166 5.44 16.30 -7.05
CA ALA A 166 5.92 15.08 -7.66
C ALA A 166 6.00 15.19 -9.19
N ALA A 167 5.06 15.90 -9.84
CA ALA A 167 5.09 16.09 -11.28
C ALA A 167 6.30 16.93 -11.74
N PHE A 168 6.69 17.95 -10.98
CA PHE A 168 7.94 18.68 -11.24
C PHE A 168 9.17 17.79 -11.07
N GLU A 169 9.23 17.01 -9.98
CA GLU A 169 10.31 16.04 -9.78
C GLU A 169 10.39 15.06 -10.97
N GLN A 170 9.28 14.44 -11.35
CA GLN A 170 9.22 13.52 -12.48
C GLN A 170 9.61 14.19 -13.81
N SER A 171 9.16 15.42 -14.04
CA SER A 171 9.51 16.17 -15.26
C SER A 171 11.02 16.41 -15.36
N ALA A 172 11.64 16.83 -14.26
CA ALA A 172 13.09 17.01 -14.17
C ALA A 172 13.84 15.68 -14.34
N LEU A 173 13.37 14.60 -13.69
CA LEU A 173 13.99 13.28 -13.79
C LEU A 173 13.92 12.71 -15.20
N LEU A 174 12.78 12.89 -15.88
CA LEU A 174 12.51 12.33 -17.21
C LEU A 174 13.00 13.24 -18.36
N GLY A 175 13.40 14.48 -18.06
CA GLY A 175 13.71 15.50 -19.06
C GLY A 175 12.51 15.82 -19.95
N ALA A 176 11.32 15.91 -19.34
CA ALA A 176 10.06 16.09 -20.04
C ALA A 176 9.39 17.42 -19.66
N ASP A 177 8.60 17.97 -20.58
CA ASP A 177 7.74 19.12 -20.30
C ASP A 177 6.63 18.74 -19.32
N LEU A 178 6.17 19.72 -18.53
CA LEU A 178 5.06 19.56 -17.59
C LEU A 178 3.80 20.24 -18.12
N VAL A 179 2.70 19.49 -18.22
CA VAL A 179 1.36 20.03 -18.51
C VAL A 179 0.51 19.94 -17.24
N ALA A 180 0.20 21.10 -16.65
CA ALA A 180 -0.67 21.20 -15.48
C ALA A 180 -2.10 21.52 -15.91
N VAL A 181 -3.02 20.61 -15.64
CA VAL A 181 -4.42 20.68 -16.10
C VAL A 181 -5.34 20.93 -14.92
N LEU A 182 -6.03 22.06 -14.94
CA LEU A 182 -7.17 22.32 -14.07
C LEU A 182 -8.46 22.14 -14.86
N ALA A 183 -9.36 21.29 -14.34
CA ALA A 183 -10.58 20.89 -15.02
C ALA A 183 -11.83 21.44 -14.32
N GLY A 184 -12.88 21.71 -15.09
CA GLY A 184 -14.18 22.21 -14.62
C GLY A 184 -14.32 23.73 -14.55
N ASP A 185 -13.23 24.49 -14.64
CA ASP A 185 -13.24 25.96 -14.60
C ASP A 185 -12.13 26.54 -15.51
N ASP A 186 -12.51 27.01 -16.70
CA ASP A 186 -11.64 27.73 -17.64
C ASP A 186 -11.64 29.26 -17.44
N GLY A 187 -12.38 29.74 -16.42
CA GLY A 187 -12.51 31.14 -16.10
C GLY A 187 -11.33 31.72 -15.32
N PRO A 188 -11.42 33.00 -14.92
CA PRO A 188 -10.36 33.67 -14.16
C PRO A 188 -10.02 32.97 -12.82
N GLY A 189 -11.00 32.36 -12.16
CA GLY A 189 -10.83 31.64 -10.89
C GLY A 189 -9.93 30.41 -11.05
N GLY A 190 -10.28 29.52 -11.98
CA GLY A 190 -9.47 28.35 -12.32
C GLY A 190 -8.05 28.71 -12.77
N ARG A 191 -7.89 29.76 -13.59
CA ARG A 191 -6.57 30.23 -14.03
C ARG A 191 -5.73 30.80 -12.88
N LEU A 192 -6.33 31.54 -11.95
CA LEU A 192 -5.65 32.04 -10.76
C LEU A 192 -5.17 30.88 -9.89
N LEU A 193 -6.07 29.94 -9.59
CA LEU A 193 -5.75 28.76 -8.78
C LEU A 193 -4.63 27.91 -9.38
N LEU A 194 -4.64 27.73 -10.71
CA LEU A 194 -3.57 27.02 -11.41
C LEU A 194 -2.25 27.79 -11.31
N SER A 195 -2.27 29.12 -11.44
CA SER A 195 -1.10 29.97 -11.24
C SER A 195 -0.57 29.89 -9.81
N GLU A 196 -1.44 29.87 -8.80
CA GLU A 196 -1.05 29.73 -7.39
C GLU A 196 -0.43 28.37 -7.10
N ALA A 197 -0.99 27.29 -7.66
CA ALA A 197 -0.45 25.95 -7.48
C ALA A 197 0.96 25.78 -8.08
N LEU A 198 1.25 26.52 -9.16
CA LEU A 198 2.52 26.48 -9.89
C LEU A 198 3.54 27.53 -9.43
N ALA A 199 3.13 28.49 -8.59
CA ALA A 199 4.00 29.56 -8.12
C ALA A 199 5.24 29.02 -7.39
N GLY A 200 6.41 29.59 -7.68
CA GLY A 200 7.70 29.22 -7.08
C GLY A 200 8.35 27.95 -7.64
N TRP A 201 7.60 27.07 -8.31
CA TRP A 201 8.19 25.82 -8.84
C TRP A 201 9.14 26.04 -10.01
N GLY A 202 8.90 27.04 -10.86
CA GLY A 202 9.80 27.38 -11.97
C GLY A 202 11.17 27.88 -11.50
N GLU A 203 11.27 28.44 -10.29
CA GLU A 203 12.56 28.80 -9.69
C GLU A 203 13.31 27.56 -9.16
N ARG A 204 12.56 26.56 -8.67
CA ARG A 204 13.11 25.31 -8.14
C ARG A 204 13.52 24.32 -9.22
N TYR A 205 12.82 24.31 -10.35
CA TYR A 205 13.06 23.45 -11.50
C TYR A 205 13.11 24.27 -12.80
N PRO A 206 14.15 25.11 -12.98
CA PRO A 206 14.27 26.01 -14.13
C PRO A 206 14.40 25.28 -15.48
N GLU A 207 14.77 24.00 -15.46
CA GLU A 207 14.87 23.12 -16.62
C GLU A 207 13.52 22.60 -17.12
N VAL A 208 12.45 22.68 -16.30
CA VAL A 208 11.13 22.14 -16.65
C VAL A 208 10.30 23.21 -17.36
N THR A 209 9.97 22.98 -18.64
CA THR A 209 9.03 23.84 -19.37
C THR A 209 7.60 23.51 -18.94
N VAL A 210 6.88 24.51 -18.42
CA VAL A 210 5.52 24.32 -17.87
C VAL A 210 4.47 24.92 -18.79
N ARG A 211 3.43 24.13 -19.10
CA ARG A 211 2.21 24.57 -19.76
C ARG A 211 1.02 24.42 -18.82
N ALA A 212 0.38 25.55 -18.51
CA ALA A 212 -0.81 25.61 -17.65
C ALA A 212 -2.09 25.65 -18.51
N GLU A 213 -2.98 24.67 -18.31
CA GLU A 213 -4.26 24.55 -19.02
C GLU A 213 -5.44 24.54 -18.03
N ALA A 214 -6.28 25.57 -18.07
CA ALA A 214 -7.58 25.57 -17.41
C ALA A 214 -8.66 25.24 -18.44
N VAL A 215 -9.44 24.20 -18.19
CA VAL A 215 -10.42 23.63 -19.13
C VAL A 215 -11.78 23.45 -18.46
N ARG A 216 -12.86 23.43 -19.23
CA ARG A 216 -14.25 23.32 -18.70
C ARG A 216 -14.68 21.86 -18.52
N GLU A 217 -14.00 20.94 -19.18
CA GLU A 217 -14.27 19.52 -19.23
C GLU A 217 -14.11 18.87 -17.85
N ASN A 218 -14.72 17.69 -17.67
CA ASN A 218 -14.56 16.92 -16.44
C ASN A 218 -13.13 16.38 -16.30
N ALA A 219 -12.56 16.49 -15.09
CA ALA A 219 -11.20 16.05 -14.77
C ALA A 219 -10.90 14.60 -15.20
N ARG A 220 -11.84 13.68 -15.01
CA ARG A 220 -11.70 12.28 -15.42
C ARG A 220 -11.46 12.18 -16.93
N HIS A 221 -12.29 12.84 -17.72
CA HIS A 221 -12.26 12.72 -19.17
C HIS A 221 -10.98 13.35 -19.74
N VAL A 222 -10.67 14.58 -19.34
CA VAL A 222 -9.49 15.28 -19.88
C VAL A 222 -8.19 14.59 -19.50
N LEU A 223 -8.05 14.08 -18.27
CA LEU A 223 -6.80 13.42 -17.87
C LEU A 223 -6.63 12.05 -18.54
N ILE A 224 -7.72 11.29 -18.75
CA ILE A 224 -7.67 10.04 -19.54
C ILE A 224 -7.31 10.34 -21.00
N GLU A 225 -7.90 11.38 -21.60
CA GLU A 225 -7.56 11.78 -22.97
C GLU A 225 -6.08 12.18 -23.10
N ARG A 226 -5.60 13.04 -22.19
CA ARG A 226 -4.19 13.48 -22.16
C ARG A 226 -3.23 12.32 -21.92
N SER A 227 -3.65 11.28 -21.22
CA SER A 227 -2.82 10.11 -20.98
C SER A 227 -2.39 9.38 -22.26
N GLY A 228 -3.13 9.56 -23.38
CA GLY A 228 -2.82 8.94 -24.68
C GLY A 228 -1.59 9.52 -25.40
N THR A 229 -1.03 10.62 -24.90
CA THR A 229 0.23 11.19 -25.41
C THR A 229 1.21 11.54 -24.29
N ALA A 230 0.79 11.42 -23.03
CA ALA A 230 1.61 11.69 -21.87
C ALA A 230 2.58 10.55 -21.59
N ARG A 231 3.76 10.90 -21.10
CA ARG A 231 4.73 9.92 -20.59
C ARG A 231 4.35 9.40 -19.22
N LEU A 232 3.68 10.22 -18.42
CA LEU A 232 3.23 9.94 -17.07
C LEU A 232 2.07 10.87 -16.72
N VAL A 233 1.05 10.34 -16.04
CA VAL A 233 0.04 11.17 -15.37
C VAL A 233 0.25 11.13 -13.86
N VAL A 234 0.30 12.29 -13.21
CA VAL A 234 0.45 12.43 -11.76
C VAL A 234 -0.83 13.01 -11.15
N VAL A 235 -1.34 12.37 -10.11
CA VAL A 235 -2.55 12.81 -9.39
C VAL A 235 -2.42 12.56 -7.89
N GLY A 236 -3.13 13.36 -7.10
CA GLY A 236 -3.31 13.07 -5.68
C GLY A 236 -4.21 11.84 -5.49
N ALA A 237 -4.01 11.09 -4.40
CA ALA A 237 -4.91 10.01 -4.00
C ALA A 237 -6.31 10.56 -3.69
N ARG A 238 -6.41 11.79 -3.19
CA ARG A 238 -7.65 12.50 -2.85
C ARG A 238 -7.66 13.90 -3.44
N GLY A 239 -8.88 14.43 -3.64
CA GLY A 239 -9.13 15.74 -4.27
C GLY A 239 -10.04 16.64 -3.44
N ARG A 240 -10.64 17.65 -4.08
CA ARG A 240 -11.52 18.65 -3.41
C ARG A 240 -12.78 18.07 -2.78
N ASP A 241 -13.52 17.22 -3.50
CA ASP A 241 -14.88 16.78 -3.12
C ASP A 241 -14.89 15.46 -2.34
N THR A 242 -13.92 15.25 -1.45
CA THR A 242 -13.73 13.93 -0.85
C THR A 242 -14.80 13.63 0.22
N PHE A 243 -15.60 12.59 -0.01
CA PHE A 243 -16.47 12.01 1.02
C PHE A 243 -15.61 11.42 2.15
N LYS A 244 -15.92 11.79 3.40
CA LYS A 244 -15.27 11.22 4.59
C LYS A 244 -15.51 9.70 4.64
N GLY A 245 -14.56 8.91 4.15
CA GLY A 245 -14.64 7.44 4.09
C GLY A 245 -14.04 6.81 2.84
N LEU A 246 -13.79 7.58 1.76
CA LEU A 246 -13.10 7.06 0.58
C LEU A 246 -11.59 7.28 0.68
N VAL A 247 -10.83 6.20 0.46
CA VAL A 247 -9.37 6.20 0.52
C VAL A 247 -8.75 6.71 -0.79
N LEU A 248 -9.45 6.52 -1.92
CA LEU A 248 -9.06 7.02 -3.24
C LEU A 248 -10.18 7.85 -3.91
N GLY A 249 -9.78 8.94 -4.59
CA GLY A 249 -10.67 9.81 -5.34
C GLY A 249 -11.10 9.22 -6.69
N SER A 250 -12.27 9.66 -7.19
CA SER A 250 -12.88 9.11 -8.39
C SER A 250 -12.09 9.36 -9.69
N VAL A 251 -11.24 10.39 -9.72
CA VAL A 251 -10.35 10.70 -10.85
C VAL A 251 -9.16 9.75 -10.85
N SER A 252 -8.49 9.59 -9.71
CA SER A 252 -7.33 8.70 -9.54
C SER A 252 -7.73 7.24 -9.78
N GLN A 253 -8.88 6.81 -9.25
CA GLN A 253 -9.46 5.51 -9.57
C GLN A 253 -9.64 5.34 -11.08
N ALA A 254 -10.26 6.30 -11.77
CA ALA A 254 -10.51 6.18 -13.21
C ALA A 254 -9.22 6.14 -14.04
N LEU A 255 -8.20 6.92 -13.66
CA LEU A 255 -6.89 6.89 -14.32
C LEU A 255 -6.19 5.54 -14.13
N LEU A 256 -6.22 5.00 -12.90
CA LEU A 256 -5.71 3.66 -12.63
C LEU A 256 -6.37 2.59 -13.49
N HIS A 257 -7.64 2.75 -13.88
CA HIS A 257 -8.32 1.81 -14.77
C HIS A 257 -8.11 2.10 -16.27
N HIS A 258 -8.04 3.36 -16.68
CA HIS A 258 -8.24 3.75 -18.08
C HIS A 258 -7.11 4.58 -18.71
N ALA A 259 -6.10 5.00 -17.96
CA ALA A 259 -5.00 5.77 -18.53
C ALA A 259 -4.25 4.95 -19.60
N ALA A 260 -3.78 5.60 -20.65
CA ALA A 260 -2.99 4.98 -21.72
C ALA A 260 -1.47 5.03 -21.44
N CYS A 261 -1.05 5.57 -20.30
CA CYS A 261 0.35 5.65 -19.86
C CYS A 261 0.45 5.39 -18.33
N PRO A 262 1.66 5.29 -17.77
CA PRO A 262 1.87 5.13 -16.33
C PRO A 262 1.17 6.22 -15.50
N VAL A 263 0.78 5.85 -14.28
CA VAL A 263 0.08 6.74 -13.34
C VAL A 263 0.81 6.76 -12.01
N GLU A 264 1.21 7.93 -11.55
CA GLU A 264 1.70 8.15 -10.19
C GLU A 264 0.61 8.74 -9.31
N VAL A 265 0.28 8.02 -8.24
CA VAL A 265 -0.66 8.44 -7.22
C VAL A 265 0.12 8.86 -5.98
N VAL A 266 0.01 10.14 -5.62
CA VAL A 266 0.69 10.71 -4.46
C VAL A 266 -0.28 10.95 -3.31
N ARG A 267 0.23 10.86 -2.08
CA ARG A 267 -0.57 11.16 -0.89
C ARG A 267 0.27 11.83 0.16
N ALA A 268 -0.40 12.59 1.02
CA ALA A 268 0.21 13.05 2.25
C ALA A 268 0.56 11.79 3.06
N VAL A 269 1.85 11.60 3.31
CA VAL A 269 2.29 10.63 4.30
C VAL A 269 1.77 11.17 5.62
N ALA A 270 0.71 10.55 6.15
CA ALA A 270 0.37 10.75 7.55
C ALA A 270 1.67 10.50 8.31
N ALA A 271 2.09 11.45 9.14
CA ALA A 271 3.32 11.33 9.91
C ALA A 271 3.41 9.89 10.42
N ALA A 272 4.52 9.21 10.09
CA ALA A 272 4.75 7.90 10.66
C ALA A 272 4.51 8.04 12.18
N PRO A 273 3.69 7.17 12.80
CA PRO A 273 3.55 7.20 14.24
C PRO A 273 4.96 7.24 14.84
N GLU A 274 5.18 8.13 15.80
CA GLU A 274 6.50 8.34 16.41
C GLU A 274 7.13 6.97 16.75
N PRO A 275 8.41 6.73 16.41
CA PRO A 275 9.03 5.42 16.60
C PRO A 275 8.86 4.94 18.05
N GLY A 276 8.06 3.88 18.23
CA GLY A 276 7.79 3.28 19.55
C GLY A 276 6.43 3.61 20.18
N GLU A 277 5.56 4.37 19.50
CA GLU A 277 4.16 4.57 19.90
C GLU A 277 3.18 3.68 19.09
N PRO A 278 2.14 3.13 19.74
CA PRO A 278 1.08 2.38 19.06
C PRO A 278 0.32 3.25 18.05
N SER A 279 -0.16 2.62 16.98
CA SER A 279 -1.02 3.26 15.99
C SER A 279 -2.49 3.13 16.39
N ASP A 280 -3.13 4.25 16.70
CA ASP A 280 -4.54 4.30 17.07
C ASP A 280 -5.47 4.39 15.85
N ASN A 281 -6.48 3.53 15.81
CA ASN A 281 -7.58 3.51 14.83
C ASN A 281 -7.09 3.61 13.38
N VAL A 282 -6.09 2.83 13.04
CA VAL A 282 -5.60 2.67 11.68
C VAL A 282 -6.24 1.44 11.02
N ASP A 283 -6.60 1.58 9.75
CA ASP A 283 -7.37 0.59 8.96
C ASP A 283 -6.60 -0.71 8.63
N VAL A 284 -5.35 -0.83 9.09
CA VAL A 284 -4.50 -2.02 8.87
C VAL A 284 -4.96 -3.24 9.68
N PHE A 285 -5.86 -3.08 10.66
CA PHE A 285 -6.39 -4.18 11.47
C PHE A 285 -7.33 -5.10 10.67
N LEU A 286 -7.95 -4.58 9.60
CA LEU A 286 -8.85 -5.34 8.72
C LEU A 286 -8.12 -6.29 7.75
N ASP A 287 -6.82 -6.06 7.51
CA ASP A 287 -6.00 -7.02 6.77
C ASP A 287 -5.75 -8.24 7.65
N ARG A 288 -5.80 -9.46 7.08
CA ARG A 288 -5.51 -10.69 7.85
C ARG A 288 -4.12 -10.53 8.48
N PRO A 289 -4.03 -10.40 9.82
CA PRO A 289 -2.75 -10.19 10.44
C PRO A 289 -2.02 -11.52 10.39
N ALA A 290 -0.90 -11.57 9.68
CA ALA A 290 -0.01 -12.73 9.71
C ALA A 290 1.13 -12.41 10.68
N ASN A 291 1.47 -13.37 11.53
CA ASN A 291 2.48 -13.21 12.59
C ASN A 291 2.12 -12.06 13.54
N ALA A 292 0.94 -12.15 14.17
CA ALA A 292 0.53 -11.19 15.19
C ALA A 292 -0.31 -11.85 16.29
N VAL A 293 -0.21 -11.30 17.50
CA VAL A 293 -1.12 -11.59 18.61
C VAL A 293 -2.12 -10.46 18.73
N SER A 294 -3.40 -10.76 18.66
CA SER A 294 -4.47 -9.80 18.93
C SER A 294 -5.28 -10.22 20.16
N GLY A 295 -5.92 -9.25 20.81
CA GLY A 295 -6.81 -9.49 21.93
C GLY A 295 -7.56 -8.24 22.36
N LEU A 296 -8.40 -8.40 23.38
CA LEU A 296 -9.12 -7.30 24.02
C LEU A 296 -8.53 -7.04 25.40
N VAL A 297 -8.40 -5.77 25.78
CA VAL A 297 -8.17 -5.33 27.15
C VAL A 297 -9.30 -4.40 27.60
N PRO A 298 -9.64 -4.35 28.90
CA PRO A 298 -10.83 -3.61 29.37
C PRO A 298 -10.80 -2.11 29.05
N ASP A 299 -9.63 -1.49 29.09
CA ASP A 299 -9.49 -0.05 28.89
C ASP A 299 -8.07 0.34 28.43
N ARG A 300 -7.89 1.64 28.16
CA ARG A 300 -6.61 2.21 27.71
C ARG A 300 -5.53 2.24 28.79
N GLU A 301 -5.89 2.26 30.07
CA GLU A 301 -4.89 2.26 31.16
C GLU A 301 -4.20 0.90 31.22
N LEU A 302 -4.98 -0.18 31.18
CA LEU A 302 -4.46 -1.55 31.12
C LEU A 302 -3.71 -1.85 29.82
N LEU A 303 -4.11 -1.24 28.70
CA LEU A 303 -3.33 -1.30 27.47
C LEU A 303 -1.95 -0.64 27.63
N ALA A 304 -1.89 0.54 28.24
CA ALA A 304 -0.62 1.24 28.47
C ALA A 304 0.32 0.41 29.34
N GLU A 305 -0.21 -0.20 30.41
CA GLU A 305 0.55 -1.12 31.26
C GLU A 305 1.02 -2.38 30.52
N LEU A 306 0.22 -2.92 29.58
CA LEU A 306 0.62 -4.03 28.71
C LEU A 306 1.80 -3.64 27.81
N LEU A 307 1.75 -2.45 27.22
CA LEU A 307 2.81 -1.94 26.36
C LEU A 307 4.12 -1.74 27.14
N ASP A 308 4.03 -1.28 28.39
CA ASP A 308 5.19 -1.14 29.25
C ASP A 308 5.81 -2.49 29.62
N ASP A 309 4.99 -3.51 29.90
CA ASP A 309 5.46 -4.88 30.12
C ASP A 309 6.15 -5.46 28.88
N LEU A 310 5.58 -5.21 27.69
CA LEU A 310 6.15 -5.68 26.41
C LEU A 310 7.52 -5.04 26.15
N ARG A 311 7.63 -3.72 26.37
CA ARG A 311 8.92 -2.99 26.29
C ARG A 311 9.94 -3.57 27.27
N ALA A 312 9.53 -3.86 28.51
CA ALA A 312 10.40 -4.45 29.52
C ALA A 312 10.87 -5.87 29.17
N SER A 313 10.04 -6.63 28.44
CA SER A 313 10.37 -7.95 27.87
C SER A 313 11.14 -7.85 26.53
N GLN A 314 11.55 -6.66 26.09
CA GLN A 314 12.23 -6.42 24.82
C GLN A 314 11.42 -6.80 23.57
N VAL A 315 10.09 -6.92 23.70
CA VAL A 315 9.19 -7.09 22.56
C VAL A 315 9.06 -5.74 21.85
N ASP A 316 9.23 -5.75 20.53
CA ASP A 316 9.05 -4.54 19.74
C ASP A 316 7.58 -4.14 19.73
N VAL A 317 7.27 -2.98 20.32
CA VAL A 317 5.93 -2.40 20.29
C VAL A 317 5.73 -1.47 19.09
N SER A 318 6.75 -1.34 18.23
CA SER A 318 6.60 -0.67 16.95
C SER A 318 5.67 -1.49 16.05
N GLY A 319 4.63 -0.84 15.53
CA GLY A 319 3.60 -1.52 14.74
C GLY A 319 2.47 -2.15 15.54
N VAL A 320 2.38 -1.92 16.86
CA VAL A 320 1.15 -2.23 17.60
C VAL A 320 0.01 -1.38 17.05
N VAL A 321 -1.11 -2.04 16.73
CA VAL A 321 -2.34 -1.39 16.27
C VAL A 321 -3.39 -1.48 17.36
N VAL A 322 -4.06 -0.37 17.61
CA VAL A 322 -5.07 -0.25 18.67
C VAL A 322 -6.38 0.23 18.07
N LEU A 323 -7.47 -0.52 18.25
CA LEU A 323 -8.81 -0.07 17.93
C LEU A 323 -9.57 0.23 19.21
N HIS A 324 -10.28 1.36 19.23
CA HIS A 324 -11.09 1.74 20.38
C HIS A 324 -12.22 2.68 19.99
N GLY A 325 -13.30 2.64 20.78
CA GLY A 325 -14.44 3.54 20.64
C GLY A 325 -15.19 3.39 19.30
N PRO A 326 -16.04 4.38 18.95
CA PRO A 326 -16.90 4.29 17.76
C PRO A 326 -16.11 4.15 16.45
N GLU A 327 -14.92 4.73 16.39
CA GLU A 327 -14.06 4.64 15.21
C GLU A 327 -13.44 3.24 15.07
N GLY A 328 -12.99 2.63 16.16
CA GLY A 328 -12.53 1.25 16.16
C GLY A 328 -13.63 0.26 15.75
N VAL A 329 -14.87 0.45 16.20
CA VAL A 329 -16.04 -0.34 15.77
C VAL A 329 -16.30 -0.18 14.28
N ARG A 330 -16.20 1.06 13.77
CA ARG A 330 -16.38 1.36 12.34
C ARG A 330 -15.29 0.75 11.48
N ILE A 331 -14.05 0.73 11.97
CA ILE A 331 -12.92 0.09 11.29
C ILE A 331 -13.08 -1.43 11.33
N LEU A 332 -13.52 -2.02 12.44
CA LEU A 332 -13.68 -3.47 12.52
C LEU A 332 -14.82 -4.00 11.61
N ASP A 333 -15.89 -3.22 11.41
CA ASP A 333 -17.01 -3.48 10.48
C ASP A 333 -17.44 -4.96 10.43
N SER A 334 -17.73 -5.58 11.59
CA SER A 334 -18.00 -7.02 11.73
C SER A 334 -19.16 -7.52 10.85
N ASP A 335 -20.16 -6.67 10.59
CA ASP A 335 -21.29 -6.97 9.73
C ASP A 335 -21.02 -6.71 8.23
N GLY A 336 -19.94 -5.99 7.91
CA GLY A 336 -19.54 -5.61 6.56
C GLY A 336 -20.49 -4.63 5.87
N SER A 337 -21.32 -3.93 6.65
CA SER A 337 -22.33 -2.99 6.17
C SER A 337 -21.75 -1.62 5.83
N GLY A 338 -20.59 -1.28 6.41
CA GLY A 338 -19.91 0.00 6.23
C GLY A 338 -19.06 0.10 4.96
N HIS A 339 -18.56 -1.01 4.40
CA HIS A 339 -17.46 -0.98 3.41
C HIS A 339 -17.74 -1.68 2.05
N GLY A 340 -18.96 -1.57 1.49
CA GLY A 340 -19.24 -1.86 0.07
C GLY A 340 -18.68 -3.19 -0.47
N TRP A 341 -18.27 -3.25 -1.75
CA TRP A 341 -17.74 -4.47 -2.40
C TRP A 341 -16.54 -5.11 -1.66
N HIS A 342 -15.80 -4.34 -0.84
CA HIS A 342 -14.69 -4.85 -0.03
C HIS A 342 -15.16 -5.87 1.01
N SER A 343 -16.38 -5.76 1.55
CA SER A 343 -16.90 -6.76 2.49
C SER A 343 -17.13 -8.13 1.86
N ARG A 344 -17.37 -8.22 0.54
CA ARG A 344 -17.43 -9.52 -0.18
C ARG A 344 -16.04 -10.14 -0.36
N PHE A 345 -15.01 -9.31 -0.46
CA PHE A 345 -13.62 -9.74 -0.65
C PHE A 345 -12.95 -10.12 0.67
N VAL A 346 -13.20 -9.34 1.73
CA VAL A 346 -12.83 -9.66 3.12
C VAL A 346 -13.52 -10.95 3.56
N ARG A 347 -14.81 -11.13 3.31
CA ARG A 347 -15.52 -12.40 3.57
C ARG A 347 -14.99 -13.59 2.76
N PHE A 348 -14.50 -13.35 1.54
CA PHE A 348 -13.88 -14.40 0.71
C PHE A 348 -12.57 -14.91 1.33
N PHE A 349 -11.78 -14.04 1.97
CA PHE A 349 -10.54 -14.41 2.68
C PHE A 349 -10.77 -14.88 4.14
N GLN A 350 -11.82 -14.40 4.81
CA GLN A 350 -12.21 -14.85 6.16
C GLN A 350 -12.65 -16.33 6.17
N ASN A 351 -13.32 -16.80 5.11
CA ASN A 351 -13.63 -18.22 4.89
C ASN A 351 -12.40 -19.16 4.79
N TRP A 352 -11.18 -18.60 4.77
CA TRP A 352 -9.92 -19.35 4.77
C TRP A 352 -9.11 -19.19 6.08
N GLY A 353 -9.68 -18.62 7.16
CA GLY A 353 -9.06 -18.70 8.49
C GLY A 353 -9.35 -17.58 9.49
N TYR A 354 -10.39 -16.76 9.30
CA TYR A 354 -10.98 -15.96 10.36
C TYR A 354 -12.34 -16.58 10.67
N ASP A 355 -12.50 -17.19 11.85
CA ASP A 355 -13.84 -17.61 12.27
C ASP A 355 -14.68 -16.34 12.47
N ASP A 356 -15.85 -16.24 11.84
CA ASP A 356 -16.81 -15.15 12.07
C ASP A 356 -17.07 -14.93 13.57
N ALA A 357 -16.95 -15.99 14.37
CA ALA A 357 -17.02 -15.96 15.83
C ALA A 357 -15.97 -15.05 16.48
N ILE A 358 -14.75 -15.00 15.95
CA ILE A 358 -13.66 -14.18 16.49
C ILE A 358 -13.94 -12.69 16.26
N LEU A 359 -14.33 -12.29 15.04
CA LEU A 359 -14.61 -10.87 14.73
C LEU A 359 -15.80 -10.33 15.52
N ASN A 360 -16.85 -11.15 15.68
CA ASN A 360 -18.00 -10.80 16.50
C ASN A 360 -17.60 -10.56 17.97
N LEU A 361 -16.64 -11.34 18.48
CA LEU A 361 -16.13 -11.16 19.83
C LEU A 361 -15.40 -9.81 20.01
N TYR A 362 -14.55 -9.43 19.05
CA TYR A 362 -13.90 -8.11 19.07
C TYR A 362 -14.88 -6.96 18.91
N ASP A 363 -15.88 -7.08 18.03
CA ASP A 363 -16.90 -6.03 17.82
C ASP A 363 -17.76 -5.85 19.07
N GLU A 364 -18.16 -6.94 19.71
CA GLU A 364 -18.89 -6.88 20.98
C GLU A 364 -18.06 -6.21 22.08
N GLY A 365 -16.77 -6.54 22.19
CA GLY A 365 -15.85 -5.90 23.14
C GLY A 365 -15.68 -4.40 22.90
N LEU A 366 -15.39 -4.01 21.66
CA LEU A 366 -15.26 -2.60 21.29
C LEU A 366 -16.55 -1.81 21.55
N ARG A 367 -17.73 -2.39 21.29
CA ARG A 367 -19.03 -1.78 21.60
C ARG A 367 -19.29 -1.66 23.10
N LYS A 368 -18.70 -2.53 23.92
CA LYS A 368 -18.71 -2.42 25.39
C LYS A 368 -17.70 -1.40 25.94
N GLY A 369 -16.89 -0.79 25.07
CA GLY A 369 -15.89 0.20 25.44
C GLY A 369 -14.50 -0.36 25.71
N GLU A 370 -14.30 -1.65 25.45
CA GLU A 370 -12.99 -2.29 25.54
C GLU A 370 -12.09 -1.83 24.39
N VAL A 371 -10.80 -2.16 24.52
CA VAL A 371 -9.78 -1.78 23.55
C VAL A 371 -9.22 -3.04 22.90
N ALA A 372 -9.31 -3.12 21.58
CA ALA A 372 -8.69 -4.18 20.82
C ALA A 372 -7.25 -3.80 20.47
N PHE A 373 -6.32 -4.73 20.66
CA PHE A 373 -4.93 -4.57 20.28
C PHE A 373 -4.53 -5.65 19.27
N MET A 374 -3.54 -5.33 18.45
CA MET A 374 -2.81 -6.26 17.59
C MET A 374 -1.33 -5.94 17.73
N ILE A 375 -0.55 -6.93 18.12
CA ILE A 375 0.90 -6.84 18.35
C ILE A 375 1.58 -7.75 17.34
N PRO A 376 2.38 -7.21 16.39
CA PRO A 376 3.23 -8.03 15.53
C PRO A 376 4.11 -8.95 16.38
N ALA A 377 4.12 -10.23 16.05
CA ALA A 377 4.76 -11.25 16.88
C ALA A 377 5.14 -12.47 16.06
N GLY A 378 6.38 -12.96 16.24
CA GLY A 378 6.77 -14.26 15.73
C GLY A 378 6.11 -15.42 16.50
N PRO A 379 6.22 -16.66 16.00
CA PRO A 379 5.73 -17.83 16.71
C PRO A 379 6.34 -17.94 18.12
N ASP A 380 7.61 -17.62 18.30
CA ASP A 380 8.32 -17.81 19.56
C ASP A 380 7.85 -16.84 20.66
N GLU A 381 7.37 -15.66 20.28
CA GLU A 381 6.95 -14.58 21.19
C GLU A 381 5.47 -14.70 21.61
N ARG A 382 4.66 -15.44 20.84
CA ARG A 382 3.18 -15.44 20.97
C ARG A 382 2.69 -15.80 22.37
N HIS A 383 3.33 -16.77 23.02
CA HIS A 383 2.94 -17.24 24.35
C HIS A 383 3.34 -16.24 25.44
N GLU A 384 4.45 -15.53 25.26
CA GLU A 384 4.88 -14.48 26.18
C GLU A 384 3.94 -13.30 26.11
N ILE A 385 3.61 -12.83 24.89
CA ILE A 385 2.67 -11.72 24.67
C ILE A 385 1.30 -12.07 25.24
N ALA A 386 0.77 -13.27 24.98
CA ALA A 386 -0.51 -13.70 25.54
C ALA A 386 -0.48 -13.80 27.08
N ARG A 387 0.65 -14.21 27.67
CA ARG A 387 0.83 -14.22 29.13
C ARG A 387 0.82 -12.81 29.72
N LEU A 388 1.49 -11.85 29.06
CA LEU A 388 1.50 -10.45 29.48
C LEU A 388 0.11 -9.80 29.32
N ALA A 389 -0.55 -10.03 28.19
CA ALA A 389 -1.93 -9.59 27.97
C ALA A 389 -2.86 -10.08 29.09
N ARG A 390 -2.82 -11.37 29.43
CA ARG A 390 -3.61 -11.92 30.54
C ARG A 390 -3.33 -11.27 31.90
N ARG A 391 -2.09 -10.90 32.19
CA ARG A 391 -1.75 -10.17 33.44
C ARG A 391 -2.45 -8.82 33.51
N ARG A 392 -2.70 -8.20 32.36
CA ARG A 392 -3.45 -6.94 32.21
C ARG A 392 -4.91 -7.18 31.87
N GLN A 393 -5.47 -8.30 32.32
CA GLN A 393 -6.87 -8.70 32.13
C GLN A 393 -7.27 -8.88 30.65
N GLY A 394 -6.28 -9.08 29.78
CA GLY A 394 -6.49 -9.34 28.38
C GLY A 394 -7.19 -10.69 28.15
N HIS A 395 -8.19 -10.68 27.29
CA HIS A 395 -8.98 -11.85 26.94
C HIS A 395 -9.23 -11.87 25.43
N ALA A 396 -9.91 -12.92 24.94
CA ALA A 396 -10.09 -13.14 23.51
C ALA A 396 -8.75 -13.09 22.74
N VAL A 397 -7.69 -13.62 23.35
CA VAL A 397 -6.33 -13.51 22.80
C VAL A 397 -6.13 -14.60 21.75
N HIS A 398 -5.75 -14.19 20.56
CA HIS A 398 -5.54 -15.06 19.41
C HIS A 398 -4.18 -14.75 18.78
N TYR A 399 -3.45 -15.80 18.39
CA TYR A 399 -2.29 -15.67 17.52
C TYR A 399 -2.68 -16.02 16.10
N PHE A 400 -2.44 -15.10 15.18
CA PHE A 400 -2.70 -15.30 13.77
C PHE A 400 -1.39 -15.68 13.07
N GLY A 401 -1.16 -16.98 12.94
CA GLY A 401 -0.03 -17.51 12.20
C GLY A 401 -0.27 -17.49 10.68
N PRO A 402 0.76 -17.83 9.88
CA PRO A 402 0.66 -17.87 8.42
C PRO A 402 -0.41 -18.86 7.93
N GLU A 403 -0.64 -19.96 8.66
CA GLU A 403 -1.57 -21.02 8.24
C GLU A 403 -2.93 -20.96 8.95
N ARG A 404 -2.98 -20.64 10.25
CA ARG A 404 -4.21 -20.65 11.06
C ARG A 404 -4.17 -19.68 12.23
N ALA A 405 -5.35 -19.27 12.68
CA ALA A 405 -5.52 -18.65 13.98
C ALA A 405 -5.44 -19.72 15.09
N GLU A 406 -4.66 -19.45 16.12
CA GLU A 406 -4.55 -20.23 17.34
C GLU A 406 -5.16 -19.41 18.48
N SER A 407 -6.17 -19.95 19.16
CA SER A 407 -6.64 -19.31 20.41
C SER A 407 -5.56 -19.48 21.46
N LEU A 408 -5.06 -18.36 21.96
CA LEU A 408 -4.14 -18.31 23.10
C LEU A 408 -4.87 -17.98 24.39
N SER A 409 -6.19 -17.85 24.34
CA SER A 409 -7.05 -17.90 25.52
C SER A 409 -6.91 -19.32 26.07
N GLY A 410 -6.39 -19.47 27.30
CA GLY A 410 -6.14 -20.79 27.89
C GLY A 410 -7.42 -21.63 28.03
N PRO A 411 -7.34 -22.90 28.48
CA PRO A 411 -8.53 -23.65 28.86
C PRO A 411 -9.36 -22.95 29.93
#